data_AF-H2YSH6-F1
#
_entry.id   AF-H2YSH6-F1
#
_cell.length_a   1.000
_cell.length_b   1.000
_cell.length_c   1.000
_cell.angle_alpha   90.00
_cell.angle_beta   90.00
_cell.angle_gamma   90.00
#
_symmetry.space_group_name_H-M   'P 1'
#
loop_
_entity.id
_entity.type
_entity.pdbx_description
1 polymer ?
#
loop_
_entity_poly.entity_id
_entity_poly.type
_entity_poly.pdbx_seq_one_letter_code
_entity_poly.pdbx_strand_id
1 'polypeptide(L)'
;MDSKLHDKGIPEDERMDLMKRLATPDYCYNGNPTVHADRLWRNVESVEDVENLAKHWSLTLGKHGCKNLISEGAEGMLQAMVISFGGLQFTLFDLQLRIDPDILHNEITFQSLMYRNNTINVAIKANEESSTPVIEVSLRDRSKVPLYACEGGCLNPVQQLNQQSRRFPIFVTDPSTPILYISHDKKHLAEVKHTLHLKSIVNYDQHIKFKKKGAGLPFVFWLGIGSAIIIFHMFLIRLICKEYYSPSMLPTTK
;
A
#
# COMPACT_ATOMS: atom_id res chain seq x y z
N MET A 1 4.74 23.09 -15.90
CA MET A 1 5.01 23.14 -14.45
C MET A 1 6.49 23.38 -14.32
N ASP A 2 6.88 24.51 -13.76
CA ASP A 2 8.29 24.90 -13.70
C ASP A 2 8.93 24.35 -12.42
N SER A 3 10.19 23.91 -12.49
CA SER A 3 10.98 23.54 -11.31
C SER A 3 11.70 24.78 -10.80
N LYS A 4 11.20 25.33 -9.68
CA LYS A 4 11.78 26.52 -9.05
C LYS A 4 12.99 26.21 -8.16
N LEU A 5 13.02 25.01 -7.56
CA LEU A 5 14.06 24.63 -6.59
C LEU A 5 15.44 24.51 -7.23
N HIS A 6 15.48 24.08 -8.49
CA HIS A 6 16.71 23.87 -9.25
C HIS A 6 17.09 25.05 -10.16
N ASP A 7 16.34 26.15 -10.11
CA ASP A 7 16.72 27.37 -10.81
C ASP A 7 17.99 27.95 -10.18
N LYS A 8 18.98 28.29 -11.02
CA LYS A 8 20.25 28.88 -10.58
C LYS A 8 20.08 30.33 -10.11
N GLY A 9 18.99 31.00 -10.51
CA GLY A 9 18.71 32.38 -10.17
C GLY A 9 17.90 32.58 -8.88
N ILE A 10 17.40 31.51 -8.25
CA ILE A 10 16.56 31.63 -7.06
C ILE A 10 17.38 32.09 -5.85
N PRO A 11 16.98 33.16 -5.15
CA PRO A 11 17.57 33.56 -3.87
C PRO A 11 17.51 32.42 -2.83
N GLU A 12 18.51 32.32 -1.95
CA GLU A 12 18.58 31.24 -0.96
C GLU A 12 17.41 31.28 0.04
N ASP A 13 16.91 32.46 0.39
CA ASP A 13 15.74 32.66 1.24
C ASP A 13 14.47 32.11 0.57
N GLU A 14 14.26 32.41 -0.72
CA GLU A 14 13.13 31.87 -1.47
C GLU A 14 13.22 30.35 -1.62
N ARG A 15 14.43 29.81 -1.82
CA ARG A 15 14.67 28.35 -1.86
C ARG A 15 14.33 27.70 -0.52
N MET A 16 14.77 28.28 0.59
CA MET A 16 14.46 27.80 1.93
C MET A 16 12.96 27.83 2.23
N ASP A 17 12.27 28.90 1.82
CA ASP A 17 10.83 29.02 1.98
C ASP A 17 10.07 27.98 1.15
N LEU A 18 10.50 27.71 -0.09
CA LEU A 18 9.93 26.64 -0.92
C LEU A 18 10.12 25.27 -0.26
N MET A 19 11.32 24.94 0.21
CA MET A 19 11.59 23.68 0.92
C MET A 19 10.70 23.51 2.16
N LYS A 20 10.47 24.60 2.90
CA LYS A 20 9.60 24.59 4.09
C LYS A 20 8.15 24.26 3.73
N ARG A 21 7.61 24.85 2.65
CA ARG A 21 6.24 24.56 2.17
C ARG A 21 6.11 23.12 1.68
N LEU A 22 7.10 22.62 0.95
CA LEU A 22 7.17 21.21 0.53
C LEU A 22 7.22 20.23 1.71
N ALA A 23 7.87 20.60 2.81
CA ALA A 23 8.01 19.74 3.98
C ALA A 23 6.81 19.78 4.95
N THR A 24 5.86 20.70 4.80
CA THR A 24 4.74 20.90 5.73
C THR A 24 3.35 20.87 5.09
N PRO A 25 3.01 19.85 4.26
CA PRO A 25 1.65 19.74 3.77
C PRO A 25 0.71 19.29 4.90
N ASP A 26 -0.35 20.06 5.16
CA ASP A 26 -1.30 19.77 6.25
C ASP A 26 -2.04 18.43 6.05
N TYR A 27 -2.40 18.10 4.80
CA TYR A 27 -3.08 16.85 4.44
C TYR A 27 -2.75 16.42 3.00
N CYS A 28 -1.96 15.36 2.81
CA CYS A 28 -1.65 14.78 1.50
C CYS A 28 -0.89 13.45 1.69
N TYR A 29 -1.34 12.29 1.22
CA TYR A 29 -2.37 11.96 0.26
C TYR A 29 -3.44 11.09 0.93
N ASN A 30 -4.73 11.39 0.70
CA ASN A 30 -5.84 10.62 1.29
C ASN A 30 -6.56 9.73 0.26
N GLY A 31 -5.87 8.71 -0.26
CA GLY A 31 -6.41 7.74 -1.21
C GLY A 31 -5.66 6.41 -1.16
N ASN A 32 -5.96 5.53 -2.12
CA ASN A 32 -5.27 4.25 -2.26
C ASN A 32 -3.93 4.41 -2.99
N PRO A 33 -2.93 3.56 -2.70
CA PRO A 33 -1.65 3.56 -3.42
C PRO A 33 -1.82 3.60 -4.95
N THR A 34 -1.11 4.53 -5.61
CA THR A 34 -1.25 4.74 -7.07
C THR A 34 -0.21 3.97 -7.89
N VAL A 35 0.63 3.15 -7.27
CA VAL A 35 1.67 2.37 -7.97
C VAL A 35 1.07 1.40 -9.00
N HIS A 36 -0.13 0.86 -8.73
CA HIS A 36 -0.85 -0.04 -9.63
C HIS A 36 -2.02 0.64 -10.36
N ALA A 37 -2.03 1.97 -10.43
CA ALA A 37 -3.11 2.70 -11.08
C ALA A 37 -2.83 2.87 -12.59
N ASP A 38 -3.19 1.87 -13.40
CA ASP A 38 -2.89 1.82 -14.85
C ASP A 38 -3.14 3.12 -15.61
N ARG A 39 -4.24 3.83 -15.28
CA ARG A 39 -4.62 5.09 -15.94
C ARG A 39 -3.60 6.22 -15.73
N LEU A 40 -2.84 6.18 -14.65
CA LEU A 40 -1.79 7.13 -14.30
C LEU A 40 -0.41 6.75 -14.86
N TRP A 41 -0.30 5.56 -15.45
CA TRP A 41 0.94 4.99 -16.00
C TRP A 41 0.81 4.61 -17.48
N ARG A 42 -0.15 5.21 -18.20
CA ARG A 42 -0.35 4.97 -19.63
C ARG A 42 0.87 5.35 -20.46
N ASN A 43 1.08 4.64 -21.56
CA ASN A 43 2.03 5.05 -22.59
C ASN A 43 1.62 6.40 -23.18
N VAL A 44 2.64 7.18 -23.54
CA VAL A 44 2.49 8.56 -24.05
C VAL A 44 3.17 8.62 -25.39
N GLU A 45 2.41 8.83 -26.46
CA GLU A 45 2.91 8.82 -27.85
C GLU A 45 2.80 10.20 -28.51
N SER A 46 1.94 11.07 -27.97
CA SER A 46 1.70 12.42 -28.48
C SER A 46 1.79 13.49 -27.38
N VAL A 47 1.91 14.76 -27.80
CA VAL A 47 1.88 15.91 -26.86
C VAL A 47 0.53 16.00 -26.14
N GLU A 48 -0.57 15.66 -26.82
CA GLU A 48 -1.90 15.61 -26.21
C GLU A 48 -1.98 14.53 -25.12
N ASP A 49 -1.31 13.39 -25.28
CA ASP A 49 -1.22 12.37 -24.24
C ASP A 49 -0.47 12.89 -23.00
N VAL A 50 0.61 13.66 -23.20
CA VAL A 50 1.37 14.27 -22.09
C VAL A 50 0.48 15.21 -21.30
N GLU A 51 -0.25 16.10 -21.99
CA GLU A 51 -1.14 17.08 -21.35
C GLU A 51 -2.27 16.37 -20.58
N ASN A 52 -2.89 15.37 -21.21
CA ASN A 52 -3.92 14.57 -20.57
C ASN A 52 -3.38 13.81 -19.36
N LEU A 53 -2.19 13.21 -19.45
CA LEU A 53 -1.56 12.51 -18.33
C LEU A 53 -1.30 13.46 -17.16
N ALA A 54 -0.71 14.63 -17.43
CA ALA A 54 -0.45 15.66 -16.41
C ALA A 54 -1.76 16.11 -15.73
N LYS A 55 -2.84 16.30 -16.52
CA LYS A 55 -4.17 16.63 -16.01
C LYS A 55 -4.73 15.52 -15.12
N HIS A 56 -4.61 14.24 -15.50
CA HIS A 56 -5.09 13.12 -14.68
C HIS A 56 -4.34 13.01 -13.35
N TRP A 57 -3.01 13.19 -13.36
CA TRP A 57 -2.23 13.22 -12.13
C TRP A 57 -2.64 14.39 -11.23
N SER A 58 -2.72 15.60 -11.78
CA SER A 58 -3.12 16.80 -11.02
C SER A 58 -4.51 16.66 -10.41
N LEU A 59 -5.48 16.14 -11.19
CA LEU A 59 -6.83 15.86 -10.70
C LEU A 59 -6.85 14.80 -9.61
N THR A 60 -6.08 13.73 -9.75
CA THR A 60 -6.01 12.65 -8.76
C THR A 60 -5.43 13.16 -7.46
N LEU A 61 -4.25 13.76 -7.51
CA LEU A 61 -3.56 14.29 -6.33
C LEU A 61 -4.37 15.40 -5.65
N GLY A 62 -4.95 16.31 -6.43
CA GLY A 62 -5.79 17.39 -5.93
C GLY A 62 -7.09 16.91 -5.28
N LYS A 63 -7.71 15.84 -5.78
CA LYS A 63 -8.89 15.21 -5.14
C LYS A 63 -8.56 14.54 -3.81
N HIS A 64 -7.31 14.11 -3.62
CA HIS A 64 -6.83 13.42 -2.42
C HIS A 64 -6.03 14.33 -1.47
N GLY A 65 -6.25 15.64 -1.52
CA GLY A 65 -5.73 16.61 -0.54
C GLY A 65 -4.42 17.31 -0.92
N CYS A 66 -3.71 16.84 -1.95
CA CYS A 66 -2.38 17.36 -2.29
C CYS A 66 -2.37 18.70 -3.04
N LYS A 67 -3.46 19.49 -3.00
CA LYS A 67 -3.61 20.76 -3.72
C LYS A 67 -2.50 21.77 -3.40
N ASN A 68 -2.15 21.91 -2.12
CA ASN A 68 -1.11 22.83 -1.68
C ASN A 68 0.27 22.39 -2.19
N LEU A 69 0.52 21.08 -2.25
CA LEU A 69 1.79 20.55 -2.72
C LEU A 69 1.92 20.74 -4.24
N ILE A 70 0.89 20.39 -5.01
CA ILE A 70 0.91 20.59 -6.48
C ILE A 70 0.98 22.07 -6.88
N SER A 71 0.51 23.01 -6.05
CA SER A 71 0.64 24.45 -6.32
C SER A 71 2.07 24.98 -6.18
N GLU A 72 2.98 24.25 -5.52
CA GLU A 72 4.41 24.60 -5.43
C GLU A 72 5.19 24.29 -6.72
N GLY A 73 4.52 23.78 -7.77
CA GLY A 73 5.12 23.51 -9.07
C GLY A 73 5.60 22.07 -9.23
N ALA A 74 6.66 21.86 -10.02
CA ALA A 74 7.12 20.52 -10.38
C ALA A 74 7.57 19.69 -9.17
N GLU A 75 8.24 20.32 -8.19
CA GLU A 75 8.75 19.61 -7.01
C GLU A 75 7.63 19.10 -6.10
N GLY A 76 6.62 19.94 -5.86
CA GLY A 76 5.49 19.54 -5.04
C GLY A 76 4.61 18.52 -5.76
N MET A 77 4.53 18.58 -7.09
CA MET A 77 3.93 17.51 -7.89
C MET A 77 4.67 16.19 -7.70
N LEU A 78 6.00 16.18 -7.85
CA LEU A 78 6.82 14.98 -7.69
C LEU A 78 6.68 14.39 -6.28
N GLN A 79 6.76 15.24 -5.25
CA GLN A 79 6.60 14.80 -3.88
C GLN A 79 5.20 14.21 -3.63
N ALA A 80 4.14 14.85 -4.14
CA ALA A 80 2.77 14.33 -4.07
C ALA A 80 2.64 12.96 -4.74
N MET A 81 3.29 12.75 -5.90
CA MET A 81 3.32 11.46 -6.59
C MET A 81 4.05 10.39 -5.77
N VAL A 82 5.24 10.68 -5.24
CA VAL A 82 5.99 9.71 -4.41
C VAL A 82 5.18 9.28 -3.19
N ILE A 83 4.49 10.23 -2.55
CA ILE A 83 3.60 9.95 -1.42
C ILE A 83 2.44 9.04 -1.87
N SER A 84 1.81 9.34 -3.00
CA SER A 84 0.68 8.56 -3.50
C SER A 84 1.06 7.15 -3.93
N PHE A 85 2.30 6.90 -4.38
CA PHE A 85 2.75 5.56 -4.80
C PHE A 85 2.65 4.52 -3.68
N GLY A 86 3.10 4.87 -2.48
CA GLY A 86 3.14 3.98 -1.32
C GLY A 86 1.92 4.05 -0.40
N GLY A 87 0.94 4.90 -0.73
CA GLY A 87 -0.12 5.24 0.23
C GLY A 87 0.43 5.94 1.48
N LEU A 88 1.51 6.72 1.35
CA LEU A 88 1.96 7.60 2.42
C LEU A 88 0.92 8.70 2.61
N GLN A 89 0.69 9.12 3.85
CA GLN A 89 -0.28 10.15 4.18
C GLN A 89 0.33 11.13 5.18
N PHE A 90 0.50 12.38 4.76
CA PHE A 90 0.67 13.48 5.68
C PHE A 90 -0.66 13.87 6.29
N THR A 91 -0.64 14.02 7.60
CA THR A 91 -1.70 14.60 8.40
C THR A 91 -1.18 15.81 9.14
N LEU A 92 -2.07 16.49 9.84
CA LEU A 92 -1.73 17.59 10.73
C LEU A 92 -0.73 17.20 11.83
N PHE A 93 -0.62 15.91 12.19
CA PHE A 93 0.16 15.48 13.34
C PHE A 93 1.31 14.53 12.98
N ASP A 94 1.18 13.76 11.91
CA ASP A 94 2.10 12.68 11.58
C ASP A 94 2.18 12.41 10.06
N LEU A 95 3.25 11.70 9.69
CA LEU A 95 3.39 11.00 8.43
C LEU A 95 3.04 9.53 8.68
N GLN A 96 2.12 8.99 7.90
CA GLN A 96 1.59 7.63 8.03
C GLN A 96 1.92 6.82 6.77
N LEU A 97 2.24 5.54 6.92
CA LEU A 97 2.33 4.59 5.80
C LEU A 97 1.10 3.69 5.79
N ARG A 98 0.27 3.82 4.76
CA ARG A 98 -0.99 3.09 4.60
C ARG A 98 -0.97 2.24 3.33
N ILE A 99 -0.01 1.34 3.29
CA ILE A 99 0.11 0.33 2.23
C ILE A 99 -0.69 -0.92 2.62
N ASP A 100 -1.30 -1.57 1.63
CA ASP A 100 -1.96 -2.86 1.85
C ASP A 100 -0.91 -3.91 2.27
N PRO A 101 -1.04 -4.55 3.43
CA PRO A 101 -0.12 -5.60 3.86
C PRO A 101 0.02 -6.72 2.83
N ASP A 102 -1.00 -6.98 2.02
CA ASP A 102 -0.99 -8.10 1.08
C ASP A 102 -0.01 -7.93 -0.09
N ILE A 103 0.42 -6.69 -0.37
CA ILE A 103 1.38 -6.38 -1.43
C ILE A 103 2.83 -6.27 -0.94
N LEU A 104 3.07 -6.52 0.36
CA LEU A 104 4.40 -6.44 0.99
C LEU A 104 5.34 -7.61 0.67
N HIS A 105 5.04 -8.38 -0.37
CA HIS A 105 5.94 -9.41 -0.90
C HIS A 105 7.09 -8.81 -1.73
N ASN A 106 6.98 -7.53 -2.11
CA ASN A 106 8.01 -6.81 -2.85
C ASN A 106 8.79 -5.87 -1.92
N GLU A 107 10.07 -5.66 -2.22
CA GLU A 107 10.85 -4.63 -1.57
C GLU A 107 10.50 -3.26 -2.16
N ILE A 108 10.25 -2.29 -1.29
CA ILE A 108 9.83 -0.93 -1.68
C ILE A 108 10.68 0.06 -0.92
N THR A 109 11.29 1.02 -1.60
CA THR A 109 12.10 2.06 -0.95
C THR A 109 11.67 3.44 -1.39
N PHE A 110 11.24 4.25 -0.42
CA PHE A 110 11.00 5.68 -0.55
C PHE A 110 12.21 6.43 -0.03
N GLN A 111 12.90 7.14 -0.90
CA GLN A 111 14.06 7.96 -0.54
C GLN A 111 13.69 9.43 -0.53
N SER A 112 14.37 10.19 0.34
CA SER A 112 14.29 11.64 0.36
C SER A 112 12.91 12.24 0.65
N LEU A 113 12.08 11.56 1.45
CA LEU A 113 10.78 12.09 1.85
C LEU A 113 10.97 13.32 2.73
N MET A 114 10.52 14.48 2.26
CA MET A 114 10.58 15.72 3.03
C MET A 114 9.43 15.77 4.03
N TYR A 115 9.75 15.81 5.32
CA TYR A 115 8.79 15.93 6.42
C TYR A 115 9.32 16.89 7.50
N ARG A 116 8.65 18.03 7.67
CA ARG A 116 8.92 19.04 8.71
C ARG A 116 10.41 19.37 8.88
N ASN A 117 11.06 19.75 7.78
CA ASN A 117 12.50 20.06 7.67
C ASN A 117 13.45 18.86 7.87
N ASN A 118 12.94 17.63 7.75
CA ASN A 118 13.74 16.41 7.76
C ASN A 118 13.59 15.66 6.45
N THR A 119 14.66 15.00 6.06
CA THR A 119 14.69 14.11 4.91
C THR A 119 14.72 12.67 5.44
N ILE A 120 13.65 11.93 5.20
CA ILE A 120 13.43 10.59 5.74
C ILE A 120 13.52 9.59 4.59
N ASN A 121 14.13 8.44 4.87
CA ASN A 121 14.04 7.27 4.01
C ASN A 121 13.18 6.22 4.70
N VAL A 122 12.23 5.66 3.97
CA VAL A 122 11.36 4.58 4.43
C VAL A 122 11.50 3.43 3.45
N ALA A 123 11.90 2.26 3.91
CA ALA A 123 12.00 1.07 3.10
C ALA A 123 11.22 -0.08 3.73
N ILE A 124 10.71 -0.95 2.88
CA ILE A 124 10.10 -2.23 3.23
C ILE A 124 11.01 -3.27 2.59
N LYS A 125 11.62 -4.12 3.42
CA LYS A 125 12.57 -5.14 2.98
C LYS A 125 12.24 -6.49 3.58
N ALA A 126 12.63 -7.56 2.90
CA ALA A 126 12.57 -8.87 3.49
C ALA A 126 13.59 -8.96 4.65
N ASN A 127 13.17 -9.51 5.79
CA ASN A 127 14.09 -9.84 6.86
C ASN A 127 14.88 -11.10 6.48
N GLU A 128 16.21 -10.96 6.39
CA GLU A 128 17.16 -12.03 6.04
C GLU A 128 16.98 -13.28 6.92
N GLU A 129 16.57 -13.13 8.18
CA GLU A 129 16.45 -14.23 9.13
C GLU A 129 15.11 -14.98 9.08
N SER A 130 14.01 -14.30 8.74
CA SER A 130 12.65 -14.84 8.94
C SER A 130 11.76 -14.79 7.69
N SER A 131 12.27 -14.26 6.56
CA SER A 131 11.49 -14.00 5.34
C SER A 131 10.26 -13.11 5.56
N THR A 132 10.14 -12.48 6.73
CA THR A 132 9.06 -11.55 7.06
C THR A 132 9.44 -10.14 6.64
N PRO A 133 8.54 -9.37 6.00
CA PRO A 133 8.84 -7.99 5.66
C PRO A 133 8.96 -7.15 6.93
N VAL A 134 9.96 -6.27 6.94
CA VAL A 134 10.21 -5.29 8.01
C VAL A 134 10.29 -3.90 7.42
N ILE A 135 9.87 -2.91 8.20
CA ILE A 135 9.96 -1.50 7.81
C ILE A 135 11.25 -0.93 8.36
N GLU A 136 12.09 -0.40 7.48
CA GLU A 136 13.32 0.30 7.80
C GLU A 136 13.11 1.81 7.65
N VAL A 137 13.37 2.56 8.72
CA VAL A 137 13.25 4.03 8.72
C VAL A 137 14.58 4.64 9.14
N SER A 138 15.09 5.57 8.34
CA SER A 138 16.31 6.32 8.65
C SER A 138 16.17 7.80 8.30
N LEU A 139 16.89 8.63 9.03
CA LEU A 139 17.06 10.03 8.68
C LEU A 139 18.30 10.17 7.79
N ARG A 140 18.22 10.95 6.72
CA ARG A 140 19.41 11.31 5.94
C ARG A 140 20.36 12.16 6.79
N ASP A 141 19.80 13.20 7.38
CA ASP A 141 20.54 14.20 8.15
C ASP A 141 20.19 14.12 9.63
N ARG A 142 21.12 14.55 10.49
CA ARG A 142 20.83 14.67 11.92
C ARG A 142 19.77 15.77 12.11
N SER A 143 18.59 15.38 12.57
CA SER A 143 17.55 16.34 12.89
C SER A 143 17.92 17.20 14.11
N LYS A 144 17.58 18.49 14.04
CA LYS A 144 17.62 19.39 15.20
C LYS A 144 16.50 19.08 16.21
N VAL A 145 15.38 18.54 15.73
CA VAL A 145 14.20 18.20 16.54
C VAL A 145 14.00 16.70 16.47
N PRO A 146 13.92 15.97 17.60
CA PRO A 146 13.80 14.53 17.56
C PRO A 146 12.57 14.09 16.78
N LEU A 147 12.75 13.05 15.97
CA LEU A 147 11.68 12.40 15.23
C LEU A 147 11.43 11.03 15.83
N TYR A 148 10.16 10.65 15.92
CA TYR A 148 9.73 9.44 16.58
C TYR A 148 8.86 8.61 15.63
N ALA A 149 8.83 7.30 15.85
CA ALA A 149 7.99 6.40 15.09
C ALA A 149 7.45 5.25 15.94
N CYS A 150 6.31 4.72 15.50
CA CYS A 150 5.72 3.47 15.98
C CYS A 150 5.05 2.72 14.83
N GLU A 151 4.99 1.40 14.99
CA GLU A 151 4.32 0.47 14.09
C GLU A 151 2.79 0.52 14.19
N GLY A 152 2.10 -0.27 13.35
CA GLY A 152 0.64 -0.34 13.29
C GLY A 152 -0.02 -0.50 14.66
N GLY A 153 -0.90 0.43 15.02
CA GLY A 153 -1.60 0.45 16.31
C GLY A 153 -0.80 1.04 17.49
N CYS A 154 0.50 1.33 17.31
CA CYS A 154 1.40 1.90 18.32
C CYS A 154 1.30 1.23 19.71
N LEU A 155 1.25 -0.11 19.71
CA LEU A 155 1.18 -0.91 20.93
C LEU A 155 2.52 -0.92 21.67
N ASN A 156 3.63 -0.95 20.94
CA ASN A 156 4.96 -0.91 21.55
C ASN A 156 5.38 0.54 21.87
N PRO A 157 6.36 0.72 22.76
CA PRO A 157 6.88 2.05 23.08
C PRO A 157 7.39 2.77 21.84
N VAL A 158 6.99 4.04 21.71
CA VAL A 158 7.44 4.94 20.64
C VAL A 158 8.96 5.05 20.62
N GLN A 159 9.57 4.80 19.45
CA GLN A 159 11.01 4.76 19.27
C GLN A 159 11.50 6.06 18.62
N GLN A 160 12.70 6.52 19.01
CA GLN A 160 13.33 7.68 18.39
C GLN A 160 14.12 7.27 17.15
N LEU A 161 13.91 8.00 16.07
CA LEU A 161 14.63 7.85 14.80
C LEU A 161 15.96 8.61 14.84
N ASN A 162 16.94 8.07 14.12
CA ASN A 162 18.25 8.67 13.94
C ASN A 162 18.76 8.33 12.52
N GLN A 163 20.04 8.63 12.25
CA GLN A 163 20.63 8.33 10.94
C GLN A 163 20.84 6.82 10.70
N GLN A 164 20.93 6.04 11.77
CA GLN A 164 20.98 4.59 11.67
C GLN A 164 19.57 4.05 11.39
N SER A 165 19.47 3.14 10.44
CA SER A 165 18.18 2.52 10.10
C SER A 165 17.58 1.81 11.32
N ARG A 166 16.35 2.19 11.66
CA ARG A 166 15.54 1.55 12.70
C ARG A 166 14.54 0.61 12.03
N ARG A 167 14.46 -0.62 12.55
CA ARG A 167 13.56 -1.67 12.06
C ARG A 167 12.29 -1.71 12.90
N PHE A 168 11.15 -1.74 12.22
CA PHE A 168 9.83 -1.90 12.81
C PHE A 168 9.16 -3.15 12.26
N PRO A 169 8.65 -4.04 13.13
CA PRO A 169 7.83 -5.16 12.70
C PRO A 169 6.50 -4.67 12.13
N ILE A 170 5.91 -5.46 11.24
CA ILE A 170 4.65 -5.12 10.59
C ILE A 170 3.49 -5.74 11.36
N PHE A 171 2.59 -4.89 11.83
CA PHE A 171 1.32 -5.27 12.43
C PHE A 171 0.16 -4.85 11.54
N VAL A 172 -0.80 -5.76 11.39
CA VAL A 172 -2.02 -5.58 10.60
C VAL A 172 -3.20 -5.46 11.55
N THR A 173 -4.07 -4.48 11.29
CA THR A 173 -5.19 -4.11 12.15
C THR A 173 -6.53 -4.36 11.46
N ASP A 174 -7.57 -4.63 12.25
CA ASP A 174 -8.95 -4.73 11.78
C ASP A 174 -9.83 -3.74 12.59
N PRO A 175 -10.41 -2.68 11.98
CA PRO A 175 -10.30 -2.31 10.56
C PRO A 175 -8.88 -1.85 10.19
N SER A 176 -8.55 -1.87 8.89
CA SER A 176 -7.22 -1.52 8.39
C SER A 176 -6.84 -0.06 8.71
N THR A 177 -5.72 0.11 9.41
CA THR A 177 -5.08 1.39 9.72
C THR A 177 -3.68 1.45 9.12
N PRO A 178 -3.03 2.62 9.10
CA PRO A 178 -1.61 2.71 8.78
C PRO A 178 -0.75 1.75 9.60
N ILE A 179 0.32 1.24 8.95
CA ILE A 179 1.27 0.26 9.51
C ILE A 179 2.52 0.92 10.10
N LEU A 180 2.70 2.22 9.88
CA LEU A 180 3.76 3.05 10.45
C LEU A 180 3.25 4.47 10.66
N TYR A 181 3.64 5.07 11.78
CA TYR A 181 3.39 6.47 12.12
C TYR A 181 4.71 7.14 12.46
N ILE A 182 4.93 8.35 11.95
CA ILE A 182 6.14 9.16 12.19
C ILE A 182 5.74 10.57 12.60
N SER A 183 6.24 11.07 13.73
CA SER A 183 5.95 12.43 14.21
C SER A 183 7.09 13.02 15.04
N HIS A 184 7.09 14.35 15.17
CA HIS A 184 7.89 15.05 16.19
C HIS A 184 7.25 14.98 17.58
N ASP A 185 5.93 14.75 17.67
CA ASP A 185 5.22 14.67 18.93
C ASP A 185 5.17 13.21 19.42
N LYS A 186 6.07 12.90 20.36
CA LYS A 186 6.12 11.58 21.01
C LYS A 186 4.83 11.26 21.78
N LYS A 187 4.21 12.27 22.39
CA LYS A 187 3.01 12.09 23.20
C LYS A 187 1.82 11.75 22.30
N HIS A 188 1.66 12.48 21.20
CA HIS A 188 0.69 12.16 20.15
C HIS A 188 0.79 10.70 19.72
N LEU A 189 1.99 10.24 19.33
CA LEU A 189 2.18 8.84 18.91
C LEU A 189 1.85 7.82 20.01
N ALA A 190 2.17 8.12 21.26
CA ALA A 190 1.85 7.25 22.39
C ALA A 190 0.34 7.18 22.69
N GLU A 191 -0.41 8.21 22.30
CA GLU A 191 -1.86 8.31 22.48
C GLU A 191 -2.65 7.75 21.29
N VAL A 192 -2.04 7.54 20.11
CA VAL A 192 -2.68 6.95 18.92
C VAL A 192 -3.42 5.65 19.26
N LYS A 193 -2.82 4.76 20.06
CA LYS A 193 -3.46 3.50 20.46
C LYS A 193 -4.82 3.67 21.16
N HIS A 194 -5.07 4.82 21.78
CA HIS A 194 -6.32 5.12 22.48
C HIS A 194 -7.39 5.73 21.56
N THR A 195 -6.99 6.23 20.39
CA THR A 195 -7.90 6.81 19.39
C THR A 195 -8.30 5.81 18.31
N LEU A 196 -7.57 4.70 18.17
CA LEU A 196 -7.87 3.64 17.22
C LEU A 196 -8.90 2.66 17.79
N HIS A 197 -10.09 2.61 17.18
CA HIS A 197 -11.15 1.65 17.50
C HIS A 197 -10.91 0.31 16.80
N LEU A 198 -9.96 -0.47 17.33
CA LEU A 198 -9.52 -1.73 16.73
C LEU A 198 -10.24 -2.92 17.34
N LYS A 199 -10.65 -3.86 16.49
CA LYS A 199 -11.16 -5.17 16.88
C LYS A 199 -10.02 -6.16 17.10
N SER A 200 -9.00 -6.14 16.26
CA SER A 200 -7.83 -6.99 16.40
C SER A 200 -6.57 -6.37 15.81
N ILE A 201 -5.43 -6.80 16.34
CA ILE A 201 -4.08 -6.45 15.86
C ILE A 201 -3.29 -7.75 15.82
N VAL A 202 -2.74 -8.09 14.66
CA VAL A 202 -1.98 -9.32 14.46
C VAL A 202 -0.66 -9.02 13.78
N ASN A 203 0.36 -9.84 14.02
CA ASN A 203 1.60 -9.73 13.27
C ASN A 203 1.37 -10.15 11.80
N TYR A 204 2.17 -9.60 10.88
CA TYR A 204 2.15 -9.93 9.46
C TYR A 204 2.05 -11.45 9.16
N ASP A 205 2.85 -12.29 9.81
CA ASP A 205 2.82 -13.74 9.56
C ASP A 205 1.48 -14.37 9.92
N GLN A 206 0.88 -13.90 11.01
CA GLN A 206 -0.43 -14.36 11.44
C GLN A 206 -1.50 -13.91 10.45
N HIS A 207 -1.43 -12.65 9.99
CA HIS A 207 -2.31 -12.11 8.95
C HIS A 207 -2.28 -12.97 7.68
N ILE A 208 -1.08 -13.24 7.14
CA ILE A 208 -0.92 -14.09 5.95
C ILE A 208 -1.42 -15.52 6.19
N LYS A 209 -1.18 -16.09 7.37
CA LYS A 209 -1.70 -17.43 7.75
C LYS A 209 -3.23 -17.44 7.78
N PHE A 210 -3.87 -16.44 8.39
CA PHE A 210 -5.33 -16.36 8.44
C PHE A 210 -5.93 -16.16 7.04
N LYS A 211 -5.33 -15.30 6.22
CA LYS A 211 -5.75 -15.11 4.83
C LYS A 211 -5.65 -16.39 4.01
N LYS A 212 -4.53 -17.11 4.09
CA LYS A 212 -4.36 -18.40 3.40
C LYS A 212 -5.40 -19.44 3.82
N LYS A 213 -5.76 -19.49 5.11
CA LYS A 213 -6.82 -20.37 5.61
C LYS A 213 -8.22 -19.96 5.12
N GLY A 214 -8.48 -18.67 4.96
CA GLY A 214 -9.76 -18.14 4.48
C GLY A 214 -9.97 -18.21 2.96
N ALA A 215 -8.91 -18.41 2.17
CA ALA A 215 -8.99 -18.42 0.71
C ALA A 215 -9.47 -19.75 0.08
N GLY A 216 -9.65 -20.80 0.88
CA GLY A 216 -10.14 -22.10 0.40
C GLY A 216 -11.67 -22.20 0.45
N LEU A 217 -12.29 -22.78 -0.57
CA LEU A 217 -13.70 -23.16 -0.47
C LEU A 217 -13.90 -24.21 0.63
N PRO A 218 -15.00 -24.15 1.40
CA PRO A 218 -15.24 -25.08 2.49
C PRO A 218 -15.17 -26.53 2.03
N PHE A 219 -14.73 -27.45 2.91
CA PHE A 219 -14.71 -28.88 2.61
C PHE A 219 -16.06 -29.41 2.10
N VAL A 220 -17.17 -28.86 2.60
CA VAL A 220 -18.55 -29.17 2.17
C VAL A 220 -18.77 -28.88 0.68
N PHE A 221 -18.16 -27.82 0.15
CA PHE A 221 -18.26 -27.50 -1.29
C PHE A 221 -17.64 -28.62 -2.14
N TRP A 222 -16.47 -29.11 -1.74
CA TRP A 222 -15.78 -30.21 -2.45
C TRP A 222 -16.52 -31.54 -2.34
N LEU A 223 -17.16 -31.81 -1.20
CA LEU A 223 -18.08 -32.95 -1.09
C LEU A 223 -19.26 -32.84 -2.06
N GLY A 224 -19.81 -31.64 -2.24
CA GLY A 224 -20.86 -31.36 -3.22
C GLY A 224 -20.41 -31.66 -4.66
N ILE A 225 -19.24 -31.18 -5.07
CA ILE A 225 -18.65 -31.47 -6.38
C ILE A 225 -18.41 -32.97 -6.55
N GLY A 226 -17.79 -33.63 -5.56
CA GLY A 226 -17.53 -35.06 -5.61
C GLY A 226 -18.81 -35.88 -5.77
N SER A 227 -19.86 -35.53 -5.01
CA SER A 227 -21.19 -36.11 -5.14
C SER A 227 -21.78 -35.94 -6.55
N ALA A 228 -21.74 -34.73 -7.10
CA ALA A 228 -22.27 -34.45 -8.43
C ALA A 228 -21.53 -35.24 -9.52
N ILE A 229 -20.20 -35.34 -9.42
CA ILE A 229 -19.38 -36.15 -10.33
C ILE A 229 -19.79 -37.62 -10.25
N ILE A 230 -19.92 -38.18 -9.04
CA ILE A 230 -20.33 -39.59 -8.86
C ILE A 230 -21.71 -39.86 -9.45
N ILE A 231 -22.70 -38.99 -9.16
CA ILE A 231 -24.06 -39.13 -9.69
C ILE A 231 -24.07 -39.06 -11.22
N PHE A 232 -23.30 -38.13 -11.80
CA PHE A 232 -23.18 -38.01 -13.25
C PHE A 232 -22.59 -39.27 -13.89
N HIS A 233 -21.50 -39.82 -13.33
CA HIS A 233 -20.90 -41.05 -13.86
C HIS A 233 -21.83 -42.25 -13.72
N MET A 234 -22.56 -42.37 -12.60
CA MET A 234 -23.58 -43.40 -12.43
C MET A 234 -24.69 -43.28 -13.47
N PHE A 235 -25.11 -42.06 -13.82
CA PHE A 235 -26.10 -41.81 -14.87
C PHE A 235 -25.57 -42.17 -16.26
N LEU A 236 -24.32 -41.82 -16.58
CA LEU A 236 -23.68 -42.20 -17.85
C LEU A 236 -23.54 -43.72 -18.00
N ILE A 237 -23.07 -44.41 -16.96
CA ILE A 237 -22.96 -45.88 -16.98
C ILE A 237 -24.34 -46.49 -17.18
N ARG A 238 -25.37 -45.99 -16.47
CA ARG A 238 -26.74 -46.47 -16.63
C ARG A 238 -27.27 -46.26 -18.05
N LEU A 239 -26.96 -45.13 -18.70
CA LEU A 239 -27.33 -44.88 -20.10
C LEU A 239 -26.63 -45.86 -21.05
N ILE A 240 -25.31 -46.05 -20.92
CA ILE A 240 -24.53 -46.95 -21.77
C ILE A 240 -25.00 -48.40 -21.62
N CYS A 241 -25.18 -48.88 -20.38
CA CYS A 241 -25.71 -50.22 -20.15
C CYS A 241 -27.12 -50.37 -20.70
N LYS A 242 -27.99 -49.36 -20.56
CA LYS A 242 -29.35 -49.45 -21.09
C LYS A 242 -29.36 -49.55 -22.61
N GLU A 243 -28.49 -48.80 -23.31
CA GLU A 243 -28.36 -48.85 -24.78
C GLU A 243 -27.76 -50.17 -25.27
N TYR A 244 -26.72 -50.67 -24.59
CA TYR A 244 -26.05 -51.92 -24.99
C TYR A 244 -26.87 -53.18 -24.67
N TYR A 245 -27.70 -53.12 -23.62
CA TYR A 245 -28.58 -54.23 -23.22
C TYR A 245 -30.05 -54.05 -23.67
N SER A 246 -30.40 -53.00 -24.40
CA SER A 246 -31.72 -52.90 -25.05
C SER A 246 -31.78 -53.83 -26.28
N PRO A 247 -32.69 -54.83 -26.29
CA PRO A 247 -32.76 -55.81 -27.37
C PRO A 247 -33.51 -55.23 -28.58
N SER A 248 -32.77 -54.84 -29.61
CA SER A 248 -33.28 -54.66 -30.98
C SER A 248 -32.09 -54.70 -31.94
N MET A 249 -31.92 -55.64 -32.87
CA MET A 249 -32.88 -56.50 -33.56
C MET A 249 -32.26 -57.88 -33.85
N LEU A 250 -32.99 -58.96 -33.54
CA LEU A 250 -32.86 -60.23 -34.25
C LEU A 250 -33.30 -59.99 -35.72
N PRO A 251 -32.51 -60.35 -36.73
CA PRO A 251 -32.99 -60.35 -38.11
C PRO A 251 -34.05 -61.44 -38.23
N THR A 252 -35.29 -61.05 -38.55
CA THR A 252 -36.33 -62.00 -38.94
C THR A 252 -35.91 -62.68 -40.23
N THR A 253 -35.62 -63.97 -40.13
CA THR A 253 -35.45 -64.91 -41.23
C THR A 253 -36.71 -64.97 -42.10
N LYS A 254 -36.54 -64.83 -43.41
CA LYS A 254 -37.41 -65.39 -44.44
C LYS A 254 -36.54 -66.23 -45.37
#